data_AF-A0A437NGH7-F1
#
_entry.id   AF-A0A437NGH7-F1
#
_cell.length_a   1.000
_cell.length_b   1.000
_cell.length_c   1.000
_cell.angle_alpha   90.00
_cell.angle_beta   90.00
_cell.angle_gamma   90.00
#
_symmetry.space_group_name_H-M   'P 1'
#
loop_
_entity.id
_entity.type
_entity.pdbx_description
1 polymer ?
#
loop_
_entity_poly.entity_id
_entity_poly.type
_entity_poly.pdbx_seq_one_letter_code
_entity_poly.pdbx_strand_id
1 'polypeptide(L)'
;MSAETQPTSGSRQRIDKWLFFARMVKSRSLAQSHIQSGHLRINGERCNHPSQMVKPGDRIELTLERRDVVLVMRLAGERRGPYEEARLLYDDLSPPPDEAKRLTPYEQAIRATGTGRPTKKERRAIDRLMSEED
;
A
#
# COMPACT_ATOMS: atom_id res chain seq x y z
N MET A 1 -25.80 34.60 -6.71
CA MET A 1 -24.52 34.30 -6.04
C MET A 1 -24.83 33.42 -4.84
N SER A 2 -25.03 32.13 -5.09
CA SER A 2 -25.35 31.17 -4.04
C SER A 2 -24.02 30.65 -3.49
N ALA A 3 -23.55 31.27 -2.42
CA ALA A 3 -22.53 30.67 -1.58
C ALA A 3 -23.19 29.51 -0.83
N GLU A 4 -23.18 28.32 -1.44
CA GLU A 4 -23.47 27.09 -0.71
C GLU A 4 -22.48 26.99 0.44
N THR A 5 -23.04 27.06 1.64
CA THR A 5 -22.34 26.88 2.91
C THR A 5 -21.73 25.48 2.91
N GLN A 6 -20.42 25.39 2.67
CA GLN A 6 -19.67 24.14 2.85
C GLN A 6 -19.79 23.70 4.31
N PRO A 7 -20.06 22.40 4.58
CA PRO A 7 -20.13 21.92 5.95
C PRO A 7 -18.75 22.02 6.59
N THR A 8 -18.66 22.76 7.70
CA THR A 8 -17.52 22.75 8.63
C THR A 8 -17.39 21.37 9.29
N SER A 9 -16.91 20.37 8.55
CA SER A 9 -16.63 19.00 9.05
C SER A 9 -15.17 18.86 9.53
N GLY A 10 -14.65 19.95 10.13
CA GLY A 10 -13.25 20.15 10.48
C GLY A 10 -12.79 19.32 11.66
N SER A 11 -12.32 18.10 11.40
CA SER A 11 -11.02 17.60 11.86
C SER A 11 -10.93 16.09 11.70
N ARG A 12 -12.00 15.33 11.97
CA ARG A 12 -11.90 13.88 12.06
C ARG A 12 -12.47 13.14 10.86
N GLN A 13 -11.71 12.18 10.33
CA GLN A 13 -12.14 11.34 9.22
C GLN A 13 -11.76 9.89 9.47
N ARG A 14 -12.58 8.95 8.99
CA ARG A 14 -12.21 7.53 9.04
C ARG A 14 -10.95 7.29 8.23
N ILE A 15 -10.01 6.55 8.79
CA ILE A 15 -8.72 6.29 8.18
C ILE A 15 -8.83 5.58 6.82
N ASP A 16 -9.77 4.65 6.66
CA ASP A 16 -10.02 3.97 5.38
C ASP A 16 -10.42 4.95 4.26
N LYS A 17 -11.29 5.91 4.60
CA LYS A 17 -11.73 6.98 3.70
C LYS A 17 -10.63 7.99 3.44
N TRP A 18 -9.88 8.36 4.47
CA TRP A 18 -8.80 9.35 4.35
C TRP A 18 -7.65 8.84 3.47
N LEU A 19 -7.18 7.60 3.68
CA LEU A 19 -6.13 6.99 2.85
C LEU A 19 -6.52 6.93 1.36
N PHE A 20 -7.80 6.66 1.08
CA PHE A 20 -8.33 6.65 -0.28
C PHE A 20 -8.33 8.06 -0.91
N PHE A 21 -8.67 9.09 -0.15
CA PHE A 21 -8.67 10.49 -0.62
C PHE A 21 -7.26 11.06 -0.76
N ALA A 22 -6.34 10.70 0.14
CA ALA A 22 -4.91 11.00 0.05
C ALA A 22 -4.20 10.23 -1.08
N ARG A 23 -4.91 9.36 -1.82
CA ARG A 23 -4.41 8.54 -2.93
C ARG A 23 -3.28 7.57 -2.56
N MET A 24 -3.15 7.23 -1.27
CA MET A 24 -2.18 6.24 -0.79
C MET A 24 -2.55 4.82 -1.19
N VAL A 25 -3.86 4.58 -1.37
CA VAL A 25 -4.43 3.30 -1.78
C VAL A 25 -5.41 3.49 -2.93
N LYS A 26 -5.51 2.47 -3.80
CA LYS A 26 -6.30 2.55 -5.03
C LYS A 26 -7.81 2.54 -4.78
N SER A 27 -8.25 1.83 -3.75
CA SER A 27 -9.65 1.67 -3.36
C SER A 27 -9.80 1.67 -1.84
N ARG A 28 -11.02 1.92 -1.35
CA ARG A 28 -11.34 1.86 0.08
C ARG A 28 -11.29 0.43 0.63
N SER A 29 -11.71 -0.57 -0.15
CA SER A 29 -11.60 -1.98 0.24
C SER A 29 -10.14 -2.40 0.47
N LEU A 30 -9.23 -1.96 -0.40
CA LEU A 30 -7.80 -2.22 -0.24
C LEU A 30 -7.25 -1.54 1.03
N ALA A 31 -7.69 -0.32 1.33
CA ALA A 31 -7.36 0.36 2.59
C ALA A 31 -7.76 -0.50 3.80
N GLN A 32 -8.99 -1.03 3.79
CA GLN A 32 -9.51 -1.86 4.87
C GLN A 32 -8.70 -3.14 5.04
N SER A 33 -8.35 -3.81 3.94
CA SER A 33 -7.49 -5.01 3.97
C SER A 33 -6.12 -4.71 4.57
N HIS A 34 -5.44 -3.63 4.17
CA HIS A 34 -4.14 -3.26 4.76
C HIS A 34 -4.22 -2.98 6.26
N ILE A 35 -5.30 -2.33 6.71
CA ILE A 35 -5.55 -2.05 8.12
C ILE A 35 -5.79 -3.34 8.90
N GLN A 36 -6.60 -4.27 8.37
CA GLN A 36 -6.89 -5.55 9.02
C GLN A 36 -5.68 -6.49 9.06
N SER A 37 -4.83 -6.47 8.03
CA SER A 37 -3.51 -7.13 8.07
C SER A 37 -2.57 -6.47 9.08
N GLY A 38 -2.92 -5.28 9.58
CA GLY A 38 -2.19 -4.54 10.58
C GLY A 38 -0.89 -3.95 10.06
N HIS A 39 -0.87 -3.56 8.79
CA HIS A 39 0.21 -2.83 8.13
C HIS A 39 0.08 -1.30 8.34
N LEU A 40 -0.81 -0.88 9.25
CA LEU A 40 -1.06 0.51 9.55
C LEU A 40 -0.81 0.80 11.05
N ARG A 41 -0.10 1.88 11.32
CA ARG A 41 0.02 2.46 12.66
C ARG A 41 -0.43 3.92 12.68
N ILE A 42 -1.07 4.33 13.77
CA ILE A 42 -1.47 5.71 14.02
C ILE A 42 -0.79 6.12 15.33
N ASN A 43 0.03 7.17 15.29
CA ASN A 43 0.80 7.67 16.43
C ASN A 43 1.63 6.58 17.14
N GLY A 44 2.17 5.63 16.37
CA GLY A 44 2.95 4.49 16.88
C GLY A 44 2.12 3.28 17.33
N GLU A 45 0.81 3.40 17.45
CA GLU A 45 -0.08 2.29 17.82
C GLU A 45 -0.61 1.55 16.58
N ARG A 46 -0.66 0.22 16.64
CA ARG A 46 -1.20 -0.60 15.54
C ARG A 46 -2.71 -0.37 15.40
N CYS A 47 -3.13 0.05 14.20
CA CYS A 47 -4.54 0.25 13.88
C CYS A 47 -5.07 -1.00 13.18
N ASN A 48 -6.05 -1.66 13.81
CA ASN A 48 -6.75 -2.82 13.24
C ASN A 48 -8.19 -2.48 12.79
N HIS A 49 -8.67 -1.28 13.10
CA HIS A 49 -10.05 -0.86 12.83
C HIS A 49 -10.11 0.14 11.68
N PRO A 50 -10.65 -0.24 10.50
CA PRO A 50 -10.68 0.67 9.35
C PRO A 50 -11.57 1.91 9.55
N SER A 51 -12.51 1.84 10.50
CA SER A 51 -13.37 2.95 10.90
C SER A 51 -12.74 3.89 11.92
N GLN A 52 -11.49 3.65 12.35
CA GLN A 52 -10.81 4.52 13.30
C GLN A 52 -10.72 5.95 12.75
N MET A 53 -11.05 6.92 13.60
CA MET A 53 -11.06 8.34 13.23
C MET A 53 -9.67 8.93 13.43
N VAL A 54 -9.15 9.59 12.40
CA VAL A 54 -7.90 10.36 12.43
C VAL A 54 -8.17 11.84 12.34
N LYS A 55 -7.33 12.66 12.97
CA LYS A 55 -7.39 14.12 13.00
C LYS A 55 -6.09 14.76 12.48
N PRO A 56 -6.11 16.04 12.09
CA PRO A 56 -4.92 16.82 11.85
C PRO A 56 -3.90 16.67 12.99
N GLY A 57 -2.64 16.47 12.63
CA GLY A 57 -1.53 16.19 13.53
C GLY A 57 -1.28 14.70 13.80
N ASP A 58 -2.23 13.81 13.48
CA ASP A 58 -1.98 12.38 13.64
C ASP A 58 -0.93 11.89 12.63
N ARG A 59 0.04 11.13 13.15
CA ARG A 59 1.08 10.45 12.37
C ARG A 59 0.58 9.09 11.92
N ILE A 60 0.51 8.89 10.61
CA ILE A 60 0.00 7.69 9.96
C ILE A 60 1.18 6.99 9.28
N GLU A 61 1.50 5.79 9.74
CA GLU A 61 2.55 4.96 9.16
C GLU A 61 1.90 3.78 8.43
N LEU A 62 2.17 3.67 7.14
CA LEU A 62 1.62 2.65 6.26
C LEU A 62 2.76 1.86 5.62
N THR A 63 2.80 0.55 5.88
CA THR A 63 3.71 -0.36 5.21
C THR A 63 3.06 -0.91 3.94
N LEU A 64 3.59 -0.50 2.79
CA LEU A 64 3.20 -1.03 1.47
C LEU A 64 4.23 -2.04 0.98
N GLU A 65 3.86 -2.87 0.00
CA GLU A 65 4.74 -3.91 -0.56
C GLU A 65 6.10 -3.38 -1.04
N ARG A 66 6.14 -2.14 -1.56
CA ARG A 66 7.34 -1.57 -2.20
C ARG A 66 8.06 -0.52 -1.37
N ARG A 67 7.38 0.08 -0.39
CA ARG A 67 7.93 1.14 0.46
C ARG A 67 7.10 1.34 1.72
N ASP A 68 7.74 1.79 2.77
CA ASP A 68 7.08 2.33 3.95
C ASP A 68 6.78 3.82 3.74
N VAL A 69 5.59 4.25 4.17
CA VAL A 69 5.11 5.61 3.99
C VAL A 69 4.75 6.17 5.36
N VAL A 70 5.26 7.36 5.69
CA VAL A 70 4.98 8.05 6.95
C VAL A 70 4.37 9.40 6.62
N LEU A 71 3.14 9.63 7.05
CA LEU A 71 2.37 10.82 6.74
C LEU A 71 1.91 11.49 8.03
N VAL A 72 1.85 12.81 8.04
CA VAL A 72 1.14 13.55 9.08
C VAL A 72 -0.12 14.12 8.46
N MET A 73 -1.28 13.78 9.02
CA MET A 73 -2.55 14.32 8.54
C MET A 73 -2.59 15.83 8.77
N ARG A 74 -2.92 16.61 7.74
CA ARG A 74 -3.16 18.06 7.85
C ARG A 74 -4.63 18.41 7.82
N LEU A 75 -5.37 17.78 6.92
CA LEU A 75 -6.77 18.11 6.64
C LEU A 75 -7.55 16.82 6.38
N ALA A 76 -8.84 16.87 6.70
CA ALA A 76 -9.79 15.88 6.22
C ALA A 76 -10.05 16.13 4.72
N GLY A 77 -10.12 15.07 3.93
CA GLY A 77 -10.47 15.16 2.52
C GLY A 77 -11.98 15.14 2.32
N GLU A 78 -12.46 16.02 1.45
CA GLU A 78 -13.87 16.08 1.06
C GLU A 78 -14.22 15.03 0.00
N ARG A 79 -13.34 14.90 -1.02
CA ARG A 79 -13.47 13.97 -2.14
C ARG A 79 -12.11 13.44 -2.58
N ARG A 80 -12.12 12.43 -3.46
CA ARG A 80 -10.91 11.97 -4.16
C ARG A 80 -10.65 12.86 -5.38
N GLY A 81 -9.81 13.87 -5.20
CA GLY A 81 -9.39 14.80 -6.23
C GLY A 81 -8.14 14.38 -7.02
N PRO A 82 -7.62 15.28 -7.87
CA PRO A 82 -6.30 15.16 -8.48
C PRO A 82 -5.19 15.11 -7.43
N TYR A 83 -3.97 14.77 -7.88
CA TYR A 83 -2.80 14.65 -6.99
C TYR A 83 -2.50 15.93 -6.21
N GLU A 84 -2.64 17.10 -6.85
CA GLU A 84 -2.36 18.40 -6.24
C GLU A 84 -3.27 18.67 -5.03
N GLU A 85 -4.57 18.39 -5.15
CA GLU A 85 -5.51 18.49 -4.03
C GLU A 85 -5.19 17.47 -2.93
N ALA A 86 -4.88 16.22 -3.31
CA ALA A 86 -4.57 15.17 -2.33
C ALA A 86 -3.30 15.46 -1.51
N ARG A 87 -2.29 16.10 -2.12
CA ARG A 87 -1.04 16.48 -1.46
C ARG A 87 -1.26 17.51 -0.34
N LEU A 88 -2.32 18.30 -0.39
CA LEU A 88 -2.65 19.26 0.68
C LEU A 88 -3.18 18.59 1.95
N LEU A 89 -3.60 17.32 1.87
CA LEU A 89 -4.19 16.59 2.99
C LEU A 89 -3.15 16.11 4.00
N TYR A 90 -1.86 16.04 3.63
CA TYR A 90 -0.81 15.47 4.46
C TYR A 90 0.56 16.14 4.26
N ASP A 91 1.42 16.02 5.27
CA ASP A 91 2.87 16.19 5.12
C ASP A 91 3.53 14.82 4.96
N ASP A 92 4.37 14.66 3.94
CA ASP A 92 5.11 13.42 3.69
C ASP A 92 6.43 13.44 4.46
N LEU A 93 6.57 12.52 5.42
CA LEU A 93 7.79 12.28 6.20
C LEU A 93 8.36 10.89 5.91
N SER A 94 8.01 10.30 4.76
CA SER A 94 8.44 8.96 4.40
C SER A 94 9.97 8.90 4.31
N PRO A 95 10.58 7.83 4.86
CA PRO A 95 12.01 7.62 4.70
C PRO A 95 12.37 7.46 3.21
N PRO A 96 13.62 7.72 2.83
CA PRO A 96 14.11 7.40 1.49
C PRO A 96 13.79 5.94 1.17
N PRO A 97 13.40 5.62 -0.09
CA PRO A 97 13.18 4.24 -0.49
C PRO A 97 14.41 3.41 -0.15
N ASP A 98 14.22 2.32 0.58
CA ASP A 98 15.29 1.38 0.89
C ASP A 98 15.81 0.77 -0.42
N GLU A 99 17.00 1.18 -0.83
CA GLU A 99 17.64 0.71 -2.07
C GLU A 99 17.85 -0.81 -2.03
N ALA A 100 17.96 -1.42 -0.85
CA ALA A 100 18.14 -2.86 -0.71
C ALA A 100 16.90 -3.69 -1.12
N LYS A 101 15.70 -3.10 -1.13
CA LYS A 101 14.46 -3.76 -1.59
C LYS A 101 14.22 -3.62 -3.10
N ARG A 102 15.01 -2.80 -3.80
CA ARG A 102 14.95 -2.73 -5.27
C ARG A 102 15.67 -3.93 -5.86
N LEU A 103 14.91 -4.98 -6.16
CA LEU A 103 15.40 -6.03 -7.05
C LEU A 103 15.90 -5.38 -8.34
N THR A 104 17.14 -5.65 -8.69
CA THR A 104 17.75 -5.19 -9.94
C THR A 104 16.95 -5.73 -11.14
N PRO A 105 16.99 -5.07 -12.31
CA PRO A 105 16.38 -5.61 -13.53
C PRO A 105 16.85 -7.05 -13.84
N TYR A 106 18.08 -7.38 -13.45
CA TYR A 106 18.62 -8.73 -13.54
C TYR A 106 17.91 -9.70 -12.60
N GLU A 107 17.76 -9.37 -11.31
CA GLU A 107 17.05 -10.21 -10.34
C GLU A 107 15.55 -10.36 -10.66
N GLN A 108 14.91 -9.32 -11.20
CA GLN A 108 13.52 -9.41 -11.67
C GLN A 108 13.38 -10.34 -12.89
N ALA A 109 14.42 -10.49 -13.70
CA ALA A 109 14.44 -11.37 -14.87
C ALA A 109 14.76 -12.82 -14.52
N ILE A 110 15.33 -13.10 -13.34
CA ILE A 110 15.56 -14.46 -12.86
C ILE A 110 14.23 -15.04 -12.40
N ARG A 111 13.66 -15.95 -13.21
CA ARG A 111 12.57 -16.82 -12.74
C ARG A 111 13.13 -17.84 -11.76
N ALA A 112 12.36 -18.16 -10.73
CA ALA A 112 12.69 -19.26 -9.81
C ALA A 112 12.95 -20.55 -10.60
N THR A 113 14.09 -21.19 -10.33
CA THR A 113 14.50 -22.44 -10.99
C THR A 113 13.38 -23.47 -10.85
N GLY A 114 12.88 -23.98 -11.98
CA GLY A 114 11.75 -24.93 -12.03
C GLY A 114 10.40 -24.32 -12.43
N THR A 115 10.26 -22.98 -12.48
CA THR A 115 9.04 -22.33 -13.01
C THR A 115 9.19 -22.00 -14.51
N GLY A 116 9.15 -23.03 -15.34
CA GLY A 116 9.25 -22.88 -16.80
C GLY A 116 9.32 -24.21 -17.54
N ARG A 117 9.40 -24.14 -18.88
CA ARG A 117 9.62 -25.31 -19.74
C ARG A 117 10.87 -26.05 -19.27
N PRO A 118 10.78 -27.35 -18.94
CA PRO A 118 11.94 -28.11 -18.46
C PRO A 118 13.12 -27.96 -19.41
N THR A 119 14.28 -27.65 -18.83
CA THR A 119 15.55 -27.68 -19.55
C THR A 119 15.80 -29.09 -20.08
N LYS A 120 16.65 -29.24 -21.10
CA LYS A 120 16.93 -30.56 -21.71
C LYS A 120 17.44 -31.59 -20.68
N LYS A 121 18.17 -31.14 -19.65
CA LYS A 121 18.67 -32.00 -18.57
C LYS A 121 17.53 -32.47 -17.66
N GLU A 122 16.61 -31.58 -17.30
CA GLU A 122 15.42 -31.90 -16.50
C GLU A 122 14.46 -32.81 -17.26
N ARG A 123 14.22 -32.56 -18.55
CA ARG A 123 13.40 -33.46 -19.40
C ARG A 123 13.97 -34.88 -19.43
N ARG A 124 15.29 -35.02 -19.62
CA ARG A 124 15.97 -36.34 -19.58
C ARG A 124 15.99 -36.99 -18.20
N ALA A 125 15.78 -36.23 -17.13
CA ALA A 125 15.65 -36.78 -15.78
C ALA A 125 14.22 -37.28 -15.54
N ILE A 126 13.21 -36.53 -16.01
CA ILE A 126 11.81 -36.95 -16.01
C ILE A 126 11.62 -38.20 -16.87
N ASP A 127 12.18 -38.23 -18.09
CA ASP A 127 12.07 -39.38 -18.99
C ASP A 127 12.70 -40.66 -18.39
N ARG A 128 13.79 -40.52 -17.61
CA ARG A 128 14.42 -41.67 -16.92
C ARG A 128 13.56 -42.19 -15.77
N LEU A 129 12.99 -41.28 -14.99
CA LEU A 129 12.11 -41.63 -13.87
C LEU A 129 10.82 -42.31 -14.37
N MET A 130 10.25 -41.84 -15.49
CA MET A 130 9.04 -42.42 -16.08
C MET A 130 9.28 -43.77 -16.79
N SER A 131 10.54 -44.12 -17.10
CA SER A 131 10.89 -45.41 -17.72
C SER A 131 11.24 -46.52 -16.73
N GLU A 132 11.33 -46.21 -15.44
CA GLU A 132 11.67 -47.16 -14.37
C GLU A 132 10.43 -47.72 -13.64
N GLU A 133 9.21 -47.31 -14.02
CA GLU A 133 7.93 -47.77 -13.43
C GLU A 133 7.19 -48.86 -14.24
N ASP A 134 7.84 -49.50 -15.22
CA ASP A 134 7.33 -50.72 -15.88
C ASP A 134 7.89 -52.02 -15.25
#